data_AF-A0A139QKX3-F1
#
_entry.id   AF-A0A139QKX3-F1
#
_cell.length_a   1.000
_cell.length_b   1.000
_cell.length_c   1.000
_cell.angle_alpha   90.00
_cell.angle_beta   90.00
_cell.angle_gamma   90.00
#
_symmetry.space_group_name_H-M   'P 1'
#
loop_
_entity.id
_entity.type
_entity.pdbx_description
1 polymer ?
#
loop_
_entity_poly.entity_id
_entity_poly.type
_entity_poly.pdbx_seq_one_letter_code
_entity_poly.pdbx_strand_id
1 'polypeptide(L)'
;MVTRQAVSRWETGETQPNTDTLKLLSKEFNVSINTLLGSPRQLICQCCGMPLTEDEVISRETDGNFNEDYCKWCYADGAFVYTTKDSLLDYLVANMPNPDNLSDEERRLQFDAYLSQLKHWK
;
A
#
# COMPACT_ATOMS: atom_id res chain seq x y z
N MET A 1 12.13 21.08 -10.43
CA MET A 1 11.22 22.21 -10.12
C MET A 1 10.09 22.19 -11.14
N VAL A 2 8.83 22.16 -10.67
CA VAL A 2 7.65 22.24 -11.55
C VAL A 2 7.38 23.72 -11.84
N THR A 3 7.21 24.08 -13.12
CA THR A 3 6.93 25.47 -13.54
C THR A 3 5.43 25.68 -13.80
N ARG A 4 4.94 26.92 -13.64
CA ARG A 4 3.55 27.27 -14.00
C ARG A 4 3.21 26.95 -15.46
N GLN A 5 4.18 27.10 -16.37
CA GLN A 5 4.00 26.74 -17.77
C GLN A 5 3.83 25.23 -17.95
N ALA A 6 4.58 24.40 -17.21
CA ALA A 6 4.40 22.95 -17.25
C ALA A 6 3.01 22.54 -16.74
N VAL A 7 2.57 23.12 -15.61
CA VAL A 7 1.23 22.88 -15.05
C VAL A 7 0.13 23.25 -16.03
N SER A 8 0.20 24.44 -16.62
CA SER A 8 -0.80 24.89 -17.61
C SER A 8 -0.91 23.93 -18.81
N ARG A 9 0.22 23.39 -19.30
CA ARG A 9 0.23 22.40 -20.39
C ARG A 9 -0.32 21.03 -19.98
N TRP A 10 -0.29 20.68 -18.69
CA TRP A 10 -0.94 19.48 -18.17
C TRP A 10 -2.44 19.67 -18.09
N GLU A 11 -2.89 20.83 -17.60
CA GLU A 11 -4.30 21.20 -17.47
C GLU A 11 -5.01 21.31 -18.83
N THR A 12 -4.29 21.74 -19.88
CA THR A 12 -4.82 21.80 -21.26
C THR A 12 -4.69 20.48 -22.03
N GLY A 13 -4.05 19.46 -21.45
CA GLY A 13 -3.83 18.15 -22.08
C GLY A 13 -2.75 18.13 -23.17
N GLU A 14 -1.98 19.19 -23.34
CA GLU A 14 -0.88 19.24 -24.31
C GLU A 14 0.25 18.26 -23.96
N THR A 15 0.50 18.06 -22.66
CA THR A 15 1.52 17.15 -22.14
C THR A 15 1.05 16.48 -20.85
N GLN A 16 1.78 15.47 -20.38
CA GLN A 16 1.56 14.84 -19.08
C GLN A 16 2.84 14.87 -18.23
N PRO A 17 2.73 14.88 -16.89
CA PRO A 17 3.89 14.75 -16.03
C PRO A 17 4.56 13.39 -16.22
N ASN A 18 5.89 13.36 -16.25
CA ASN A 18 6.65 12.12 -16.25
C ASN A 18 6.75 11.52 -14.83
N THR A 19 7.35 10.34 -14.71
CA THR A 19 7.49 9.61 -13.44
C THR A 19 8.21 10.40 -12.35
N ASP A 20 9.27 11.12 -12.69
CA ASP A 20 10.05 11.90 -11.72
C ASP A 20 9.26 13.12 -11.24
N THR A 21 8.47 13.70 -12.14
CA THR A 21 7.55 14.79 -11.81
C THR A 21 6.44 14.30 -10.89
N LEU A 22 5.86 13.12 -11.15
CA LEU A 22 4.85 12.53 -10.25
C LEU A 22 5.41 12.26 -8.85
N LYS A 23 6.65 11.77 -8.74
CA LYS A 23 7.32 11.61 -7.43
C LYS A 23 7.51 12.95 -6.71
N LEU A 24 7.90 13.99 -7.44
CA LEU A 24 8.04 15.33 -6.86
C LEU A 24 6.69 15.88 -6.38
N LEU A 25 5.63 15.78 -7.19
CA LEU A 25 4.28 16.21 -6.83
C LEU A 25 3.74 15.40 -5.65
N SER A 26 4.01 14.09 -5.61
CA SER A 26 3.62 13.21 -4.51
C SER A 26 4.23 13.65 -3.18
N LYS A 27 5.52 14.04 -3.18
CA LYS A 27 6.17 14.61 -2.00
C LYS A 27 5.61 15.97 -1.62
N GLU A 28 5.40 16.86 -2.60
CA GLU A 28 4.92 18.23 -2.36
C GLU A 28 3.51 18.25 -1.74
N PHE A 29 2.60 17.44 -2.28
CA PHE A 29 1.22 17.38 -1.81
C PHE A 29 0.99 16.32 -0.72
N ASN A 30 2.03 15.55 -0.37
CA ASN A 30 1.97 14.46 0.59
C ASN A 30 0.84 13.45 0.32
N VAL A 31 0.66 13.09 -0.95
CA VAL A 31 -0.32 12.08 -1.41
C VAL A 31 0.37 11.06 -2.32
N SER A 32 -0.16 9.85 -2.41
CA SER A 32 0.40 8.80 -3.27
C SER A 32 0.25 9.13 -4.75
N ILE A 33 1.05 8.48 -5.60
CA ILE A 33 0.92 8.66 -7.05
C ILE A 33 -0.43 8.11 -7.52
N ASN A 34 -0.91 7.02 -6.92
CA ASN A 34 -2.25 6.50 -7.15
C ASN A 34 -3.31 7.58 -6.91
N THR A 35 -3.25 8.30 -5.78
CA THR A 35 -4.16 9.41 -5.47
C THR A 35 -4.03 10.56 -6.48
N LEU A 36 -2.81 10.97 -6.84
CA LEU A 36 -2.57 12.00 -7.86
C LEU A 36 -3.21 11.67 -9.21
N LEU A 37 -3.30 10.38 -9.55
CA LEU A 37 -3.87 9.90 -10.80
C LEU A 37 -5.38 9.57 -10.70
N GLY A 38 -6.05 9.97 -9.61
CA GLY A 38 -7.47 9.73 -9.39
C GLY A 38 -7.80 8.30 -8.92
N SER A 39 -6.87 7.66 -8.23
CA SER A 39 -7.00 6.31 -7.67
C SER A 39 -7.41 5.24 -8.69
N PRO A 40 -6.69 5.11 -9.83
CA PRO A 40 -7.07 4.20 -10.92
C PRO A 40 -6.94 2.71 -10.54
N ARG A 41 -6.25 2.40 -9.44
CA ARG A 41 -6.09 1.04 -8.93
C ARG A 41 -6.64 0.96 -7.50
N GLN A 42 -7.32 -0.14 -7.22
CA GLN A 42 -7.56 -0.57 -5.85
C GLN A 42 -6.26 -1.17 -5.31
N LEU A 43 -5.66 -0.49 -4.35
CA LEU A 43 -4.42 -0.93 -3.71
C LEU A 43 -4.76 -1.85 -2.53
N ILE A 44 -4.01 -2.94 -2.41
CA ILE A 44 -4.04 -3.84 -1.26
C ILE A 44 -2.61 -4.08 -0.81
N CYS A 45 -2.41 -4.14 0.51
CA CYS A 45 -1.13 -4.49 1.11
C CYS A 45 -0.72 -5.88 0.65
N GLN A 46 0.42 -5.99 -0.01
CA GLN A 46 0.97 -7.24 -0.55
C GLN A 46 1.66 -8.09 0.54
N CYS A 47 1.54 -7.71 1.81
CA CYS A 47 1.95 -8.49 2.97
C CYS A 47 0.73 -9.03 3.75
N CYS A 48 -0.21 -8.17 4.17
CA CYS A 48 -1.37 -8.60 4.97
C CYS A 48 -2.73 -8.59 4.25
N GLY A 49 -2.78 -8.13 3.00
CA GLY A 49 -4.01 -8.05 2.20
C GLY A 49 -4.97 -6.92 2.59
N MET A 50 -4.60 -6.08 3.55
CA MET A 50 -5.40 -4.93 3.97
C MET A 50 -5.56 -3.93 2.80
N PRO A 51 -6.78 -3.43 2.52
CA PRO A 51 -6.99 -2.37 1.54
C PRO A 51 -6.21 -1.10 1.90
N LEU A 52 -5.60 -0.47 0.90
CA LEU A 52 -4.86 0.79 1.03
C LEU A 52 -5.69 1.92 0.42
N THR A 53 -6.84 2.21 1.04
CA THR A 53 -7.81 3.20 0.54
C THR A 53 -7.44 4.64 0.85
N GLU A 54 -6.68 4.85 1.92
CA GLU A 54 -6.25 6.16 2.41
C GLU A 54 -4.71 6.25 2.34
N ASP A 55 -4.16 7.39 1.95
CA ASP A 55 -2.70 7.55 1.83
C ASP A 55 -2.01 7.41 3.20
N GLU A 56 -2.70 7.73 4.29
CA GLU A 56 -2.22 7.62 5.66
C GLU A 56 -1.95 6.19 6.11
N VAL A 57 -2.51 5.19 5.44
CA VAL A 57 -2.25 3.77 5.73
C VAL A 57 -1.15 3.17 4.86
N ILE A 58 -0.74 3.86 3.79
CA ILE A 58 0.32 3.43 2.88
C ILE A 58 1.68 3.58 3.56
N SER A 59 2.53 2.58 3.40
CA SER A 59 3.90 2.61 3.92
C SER A 59 4.79 3.60 3.15
N ARG A 60 5.98 3.83 3.68
CA ARG A 60 6.98 4.69 3.03
C ARG A 60 8.32 4.00 2.94
N GLU A 61 9.04 4.33 1.88
CA GLU A 61 10.46 4.03 1.76
C GLU A 61 11.30 4.92 2.67
N THR A 62 12.57 4.54 2.88
CA THR A 62 13.53 5.29 3.69
C THR A 62 13.80 6.72 3.16
N ASP A 63 13.47 6.99 1.90
CA ASP A 63 13.56 8.32 1.27
C ASP A 63 12.25 9.15 1.33
N GLY A 64 11.25 8.63 2.06
CA GLY A 64 9.94 9.24 2.31
C GLY A 64 8.90 9.05 1.20
N ASN A 65 9.26 8.42 0.07
CA ASN A 65 8.29 8.11 -0.98
C ASN A 65 7.26 7.09 -0.50
N PHE A 66 6.02 7.20 -0.99
CA PHE A 66 5.00 6.19 -0.75
C PHE A 66 5.41 4.85 -1.37
N ASN A 67 5.24 3.78 -0.61
CA ASN A 67 5.30 2.42 -1.10
C ASN A 67 3.86 1.86 -1.15
N GLU A 68 3.27 1.96 -2.33
CA GLU A 68 1.89 1.56 -2.65
C GLU A 68 1.65 0.04 -2.61
N ASP A 69 2.70 -0.77 -2.37
CA ASP A 69 2.57 -2.20 -2.21
C ASP A 69 2.31 -2.61 -0.75
N TYR A 70 2.62 -1.79 0.26
CA TYR A 70 2.49 -2.20 1.67
C TYR A 70 1.84 -1.14 2.54
N CYS A 71 1.20 -1.59 3.63
CA CYS A 71 0.72 -0.69 4.68
C CYS A 71 1.83 -0.36 5.69
N LYS A 72 1.69 0.80 6.36
CA LYS A 72 2.65 1.28 7.37
C LYS A 72 2.87 0.35 8.56
N TRP A 73 1.98 -0.62 8.78
CA TRP A 73 2.10 -1.60 9.85
C TRP A 73 2.83 -2.87 9.44
N CYS A 74 2.88 -3.18 8.14
CA CYS A 74 3.62 -4.34 7.63
C CYS A 74 5.05 -3.97 7.23
N TYR A 75 5.26 -2.76 6.73
CA TYR A 75 6.56 -2.26 6.29
C TYR A 75 6.79 -0.86 6.85
N ALA A 76 7.90 -0.70 7.58
CA ALA A 76 8.33 0.55 8.17
C ALA A 76 9.86 0.62 8.16
N ASP A 77 10.41 1.80 7.86
CA ASP A 77 11.84 2.08 7.92
C ASP A 77 12.73 1.09 7.14
N GLY A 78 12.25 0.61 5.99
CA GLY A 78 13.00 -0.33 5.15
C GLY A 78 12.89 -1.80 5.57
N ALA A 79 12.07 -2.12 6.58
CA ALA A 79 11.96 -3.46 7.14
C ALA A 79 10.51 -3.93 7.26
N PHE A 80 10.31 -5.24 7.10
CA PHE A 80 9.03 -5.87 7.39
C PHE A 80 8.91 -6.19 8.88
N VAL A 81 7.75 -5.86 9.46
CA VAL A 81 7.43 -6.18 10.86
C VAL A 81 7.24 -7.69 11.04
N TYR A 82 6.61 -8.34 10.06
CA TYR A 82 6.39 -9.78 10.06
C TYR A 82 7.49 -10.47 9.25
N THR A 83 8.45 -11.10 9.94
CA THR A 83 9.56 -11.80 9.28
C THR A 83 9.15 -13.18 8.74
N THR A 84 8.05 -13.75 9.24
CA THR A 84 7.49 -15.03 8.77
C THR A 84 5.98 -14.92 8.59
N LYS A 85 5.44 -15.67 7.63
CA LYS A 85 3.99 -15.74 7.40
C LYS A 85 3.24 -16.23 8.64
N ASP A 86 3.83 -17.18 9.37
CA ASP A 86 3.28 -17.69 10.63
C ASP A 86 3.06 -16.60 11.68
N SER A 87 4.00 -15.66 11.83
CA SER A 87 3.84 -14.55 12.78
C SER A 87 2.67 -13.63 12.44
N LEU A 88 2.41 -13.41 11.14
CA LEU A 88 1.26 -12.66 10.67
C LEU A 88 -0.04 -13.46 10.87
N LEU A 89 -0.03 -14.77 10.59
CA LEU A 89 -1.18 -15.65 10.83
C LEU A 89 -1.58 -15.66 12.30
N ASP A 90 -0.61 -15.78 13.21
CA ASP A 90 -0.86 -15.73 14.66
C ASP A 90 -1.52 -14.41 15.06
N TYR A 91 -1.03 -13.29 14.53
CA TYR A 91 -1.62 -11.97 14.76
C TYR A 91 -3.06 -11.86 14.23
N LEU A 92 -3.31 -12.32 13.00
CA LEU A 92 -4.64 -12.24 12.38
C LEU A 92 -5.65 -13.10 13.12
N VAL A 93 -5.29 -14.33 13.49
CA VAL A 93 -6.15 -15.22 14.28
C VAL A 93 -6.48 -14.57 15.64
N ALA A 94 -5.50 -13.98 16.31
CA ALA A 94 -5.73 -13.36 17.62
C ALA A 94 -6.58 -12.07 17.57
N ASN A 95 -6.51 -11.28 16.49
CA ASN A 95 -7.03 -9.91 16.48
C ASN A 95 -8.17 -9.65 15.48
N MET A 96 -8.32 -10.46 14.44
CA MET A 96 -9.39 -10.22 13.45
C MET A 96 -10.76 -10.62 14.02
N PRO A 97 -11.83 -9.86 13.74
CA PRO A 97 -13.19 -10.25 14.10
C PRO A 97 -13.53 -11.65 13.58
N ASN A 98 -14.26 -12.42 14.40
CA ASN A 98 -14.73 -13.77 14.06
C ASN A 98 -16.26 -13.83 14.16
N PRO A 99 -17.01 -13.12 13.28
CA PRO A 99 -18.47 -13.08 13.35
C PRO A 99 -19.12 -14.47 13.16
N ASP A 100 -18.47 -15.32 12.38
CA ASP A 100 -18.95 -16.68 12.07
C ASP A 100 -18.57 -17.72 13.14
N ASN A 101 -17.86 -17.31 14.21
CA ASN A 101 -17.37 -18.17 15.29
C ASN A 101 -16.62 -19.42 14.80
N LEU A 102 -15.83 -19.27 13.74
CA LEU A 102 -14.98 -20.34 13.21
C LEU A 102 -13.88 -20.71 14.20
N SER A 103 -13.38 -21.95 14.11
CA SER A 103 -12.21 -22.36 14.89
C SER A 103 -10.95 -21.61 14.43
N ASP A 104 -9.97 -21.48 15.32
CA ASP A 104 -8.70 -20.83 14.99
C ASP A 104 -7.93 -21.57 13.89
N GLU A 105 -8.07 -22.90 13.81
CA GLU A 105 -7.49 -23.72 12.75
C GLU A 105 -8.09 -23.37 11.38
N GLU A 106 -9.42 -23.29 11.28
CA GLU A 106 -10.11 -22.91 10.04
C GLU A 106 -9.75 -21.48 9.61
N ARG A 107 -9.70 -20.55 10.56
CA ARG A 107 -9.31 -19.16 10.29
C ARG A 107 -7.87 -19.07 9.81
N ARG A 108 -6.95 -19.83 10.42
CA ARG A 108 -5.55 -19.90 10.00
C ARG A 108 -5.44 -20.39 8.56
N LEU A 109 -6.15 -21.46 8.20
CA LEU A 109 -6.16 -21.99 6.82
C LEU A 109 -6.73 -20.97 5.82
N GLN A 110 -7.81 -20.27 6.16
CA GLN A 110 -8.39 -19.24 5.31
C GLN A 110 -7.44 -18.07 5.08
N PHE A 111 -6.82 -17.54 6.14
CA PHE A 111 -5.83 -16.49 6.01
C PHE A 111 -4.61 -16.97 5.21
N ASP A 112 -4.09 -18.16 5.49
CA ASP A 112 -2.91 -18.69 4.80
C ASP A 112 -3.12 -18.85 3.30
N ALA A 113 -4.28 -19.38 2.91
CA ALA A 113 -4.65 -19.54 1.50
C ALA A 113 -4.68 -18.19 0.75
N TYR A 114 -5.17 -17.14 1.40
CA TYR A 114 -5.21 -15.80 0.82
C TYR A 114 -3.83 -15.13 0.82
N LEU A 115 -3.12 -15.13 1.95
CA LEU A 115 -1.80 -14.50 2.10
C LEU A 115 -0.78 -15.07 1.12
N SER A 116 -0.84 -16.38 0.85
CA SER A 116 0.05 -17.06 -0.11
C SER A 116 -0.11 -16.57 -1.57
N GLN A 117 -1.13 -15.77 -1.87
CA GLN A 117 -1.30 -15.16 -3.20
C GLN A 117 -0.66 -13.77 -3.31
N LEU A 118 -0.23 -13.18 -2.19
CA LEU A 118 0.31 -11.81 -2.15
C LEU A 118 1.82 -11.79 -2.47
N LYS A 119 2.31 -10.69 -3.06
CA LYS A 119 3.70 -10.61 -3.55
C LYS A 119 4.77 -10.90 -2.49
N HIS A 120 4.55 -10.55 -1.23
CA HIS A 120 5.56 -10.76 -0.18
C HIS A 120 5.77 -12.23 0.18
N TRP A 121 4.73 -13.05 0.03
CA TRP A 121 4.73 -14.46 0.44
C TRP A 121 4.80 -15.45 -0.72
N LYS A 122 4.84 -14.94 -1.96
CA LYS A 122 5.11 -15.71 -3.18
C LYS A 122 6.62 -15.91 -3.36
#